data_AF-A0A1G9NTY9-F1
#
_entry.id   AF-A0A1G9NTY9-F1
#
_cell.length_a   1.000
_cell.length_b   1.000
_cell.length_c   1.000
_cell.angle_alpha   90.00
_cell.angle_beta   90.00
_cell.angle_gamma   90.00
#
_symmetry.space_group_name_H-M   'P 1'
#
loop_
_entity.id
_entity.type
_entity.pdbx_description
1 polymer ?
#
loop_
_entity_poly.entity_id
_entity_poly.type
_entity_poly.pdbx_seq_one_letter_code
_entity_poly.pdbx_strand_id
1 'polypeptide(L)'
;MVTADTTLPGRSGAQYLTLALAFLALFLIPPFLAVSMSAEATTATLLVYLPAASVALGLVDAAWFRFTWSFPAIAAAIFWVSTLMMYNPGTWIYAVGVFVLCALGGAAGRALRGGAR
;
A
#
# COMPACT_ATOMS: atom_id res chain seq x y z
N MET A 1 -14.49 28.23 36.91
CA MET A 1 -13.88 26.90 37.05
C MET A 1 -14.29 26.10 35.81
N VAL A 2 -13.40 25.95 34.84
CA VAL A 2 -13.63 25.15 33.62
C VAL A 2 -12.68 23.97 33.72
N THR A 3 -13.22 22.78 34.00
CA THR A 3 -12.46 21.52 33.90
C THR A 3 -12.44 21.11 32.45
N ALA A 4 -11.41 21.54 31.72
CA ALA A 4 -11.13 21.00 30.40
C ALA A 4 -10.56 19.58 30.60
N ASP A 5 -11.40 18.57 30.43
CA ASP A 5 -10.97 17.19 30.31
C ASP A 5 -10.30 17.04 28.92
N THR A 6 -8.99 17.26 28.83
CA THR A 6 -8.23 17.34 27.57
C THR A 6 -7.53 16.04 27.19
N THR A 7 -7.99 14.87 27.64
CA THR A 7 -7.44 13.60 27.12
C THR A 7 -8.21 13.17 25.87
N LEU A 8 -8.14 13.97 24.80
CA LEU A 8 -8.42 13.42 23.48
C LEU A 8 -7.39 12.30 23.26
N PRO A 9 -7.80 11.04 22.98
CA PRO A 9 -6.84 9.96 22.77
C PRO A 9 -5.88 10.37 21.65
N GLY A 10 -4.61 10.56 22.03
CA GLY A 10 -3.56 10.99 21.11
C GLY A 10 -3.45 10.02 19.94
N ARG A 11 -3.26 10.54 18.73
CA ARG A 11 -2.98 9.72 17.54
C ARG A 11 -1.73 8.89 17.81
N SER A 12 -1.86 7.57 17.84
CA SER A 12 -0.71 6.68 18.01
C SER A 12 0.02 6.50 16.68
N GLY A 13 1.36 6.39 16.72
CA GLY A 13 2.18 6.19 15.52
C GLY A 13 1.82 4.94 14.72
N ALA A 14 1.16 3.96 15.35
CA ALA A 14 0.64 2.77 14.70
C ALA A 14 -0.32 3.07 13.53
N GLN A 15 -1.02 4.21 13.56
CA GLN A 15 -1.93 4.65 12.49
C GLN A 15 -1.22 4.88 11.14
N TYR A 16 0.09 5.12 11.16
CA TYR A 16 0.89 5.38 9.96
C TYR A 16 1.66 4.15 9.47
N LEU A 17 1.58 3.03 10.19
CA LEU A 17 2.38 1.84 9.88
C LEU A 17 2.05 1.28 8.48
N THR A 18 0.77 1.25 8.09
CA THR A 18 0.37 0.74 6.76
C THR A 18 0.87 1.64 5.63
N LEU A 19 0.96 2.95 5.87
CA LEU A 19 1.56 3.90 4.93
C LEU A 19 3.08 3.70 4.84
N ALA A 20 3.76 3.47 5.95
CA ALA A 20 5.19 3.14 5.95
C ALA A 20 5.47 1.82 5.21
N LEU A 21 4.62 0.81 5.40
CA LEU A 21 4.69 -0.46 4.66
C LEU A 21 4.42 -0.26 3.17
N ALA A 22 3.43 0.56 2.80
CA ALA A 22 3.16 0.88 1.40
C ALA A 22 4.33 1.62 0.75
N PHE A 23 4.96 2.57 1.45
CA PHE A 23 6.17 3.24 0.98
C PHE A 23 7.31 2.24 0.77
N LEU A 24 7.60 1.40 1.75
CA LEU A 24 8.63 0.37 1.62
C LEU A 24 8.36 -0.56 0.42
N ALA A 25 7.13 -1.08 0.31
CA ALA A 25 6.76 -2.08 -0.69
C ALA A 25 6.62 -1.53 -2.10
N LEU A 26 6.13 -0.30 -2.28
CA LEU A 26 5.81 0.25 -3.59
C LEU A 26 6.81 1.28 -4.09
N PHE A 27 7.58 1.89 -3.18
CA PHE A 27 8.58 2.89 -3.54
C PHE A 27 10.01 2.35 -3.42
N LEU A 28 10.36 1.65 -2.34
CA LEU A 28 11.75 1.25 -2.08
C LEU A 28 12.12 -0.12 -2.65
N ILE A 29 11.27 -1.15 -2.47
CA ILE A 29 11.60 -2.51 -2.94
C ILE A 29 11.72 -2.58 -4.47
N PRO A 30 10.80 -2.00 -5.27
CA PRO A 30 10.88 -2.12 -6.73
C PRO A 30 12.20 -1.63 -7.37
N PRO A 31 12.76 -0.44 -7.03
CA PRO A 31 14.07 -0.04 -7.52
C PRO A 31 15.21 -0.85 -6.92
N PHE A 32 15.08 -1.31 -5.67
CA PHE A 32 16.08 -2.21 -5.07
C PHE A 32 16.21 -3.52 -5.87
N LEU A 33 15.10 -4.11 -6.29
CA LEU A 33 15.10 -5.28 -7.18
C LEU A 33 15.69 -4.97 -8.56
N ALA A 34 15.49 -3.76 -9.07
CA ALA A 34 16.04 -3.33 -10.35
C ALA A 34 17.57 -3.19 -10.33
N VAL A 35 18.17 -2.76 -9.21
CA VAL A 35 19.64 -2.65 -9.09
C VAL A 35 20.30 -3.97 -8.67
N SER A 36 19.54 -4.91 -8.12
CA SER A 36 20.08 -6.17 -7.58
C SER A 36 20.05 -7.34 -8.57
N MET A 37 19.38 -7.19 -9.71
CA MET A 37 19.08 -8.29 -10.64
C MET A 37 19.25 -7.86 -12.10
N SER A 38 19.29 -8.83 -13.02
CA SER A 38 19.23 -8.54 -14.46
C SER A 38 17.84 -8.01 -14.85
N ALA A 39 17.76 -7.20 -15.92
CA ALA A 39 16.50 -6.60 -16.35
C ALA A 39 15.38 -7.62 -16.62
N GLU A 40 15.71 -8.78 -17.19
CA GLU A 40 14.77 -9.88 -17.41
C GLU A 40 14.25 -10.44 -16.07
N ALA A 41 15.15 -10.72 -15.13
CA ALA A 41 14.79 -11.25 -13.82
C ALA A 41 14.00 -10.25 -12.97
N THR A 42 14.35 -8.96 -13.03
CA THR A 42 13.59 -7.88 -12.39
C THR A 42 12.17 -7.83 -12.95
N THR A 43 12.01 -7.91 -14.27
CA THR A 43 10.69 -7.86 -14.92
C THR A 43 9.83 -9.03 -14.47
N ALA A 44 10.35 -10.25 -14.54
CA ALA A 44 9.64 -11.45 -14.08
C ALA A 44 9.26 -11.36 -12.59
N THR A 45 10.16 -10.83 -11.76
CA THR A 45 9.92 -10.67 -10.33
C THR A 45 8.84 -9.63 -10.05
N LEU A 46 8.88 -8.46 -10.71
CA LEU A 46 7.90 -7.38 -10.51
C LEU A 46 6.48 -7.78 -10.97
N LEU A 47 6.37 -8.63 -11.98
CA LEU A 47 5.07 -9.16 -12.44
C LEU A 47 4.34 -9.97 -11.36
N VAL A 48 5.07 -10.62 -10.46
CA VAL A 48 4.49 -11.37 -9.33
C VAL A 48 4.42 -10.50 -8.09
N TYR A 49 5.49 -9.75 -7.82
CA TYR A 49 5.65 -8.95 -6.62
C TYR A 49 4.60 -7.84 -6.51
N LEU A 50 4.40 -7.03 -7.56
CA LEU A 50 3.50 -5.87 -7.48
C LEU A 50 2.04 -6.29 -7.21
N PRO A 51 1.48 -7.31 -7.90
CA PRO A 51 0.15 -7.79 -7.55
C PRO A 51 0.04 -8.31 -6.12
N ALA A 52 0.99 -9.15 -5.70
CA ALA A 52 0.98 -9.76 -4.37
C ALA A 52 1.10 -8.70 -3.26
N ALA A 53 2.04 -7.77 -3.39
CA ALA A 53 2.25 -6.68 -2.44
C ALA A 53 1.01 -5.77 -2.38
N SER A 54 0.40 -5.44 -3.51
CA SER A 54 -0.80 -4.59 -3.56
C SER A 54 -1.98 -5.21 -2.82
N VAL A 55 -2.27 -6.49 -3.09
CA VAL A 55 -3.33 -7.22 -2.38
C VAL A 55 -3.03 -7.32 -0.89
N ALA A 56 -1.79 -7.68 -0.53
CA ALA A 56 -1.37 -7.81 0.86
C ALA A 56 -1.50 -6.49 1.63
N LEU A 57 -1.06 -5.37 1.06
CA LEU A 57 -1.18 -4.05 1.67
C LEU A 57 -2.63 -3.69 1.95
N GLY A 58 -3.52 -3.86 0.97
CA GLY A 58 -4.94 -3.61 1.15
C GLY A 58 -5.56 -4.48 2.25
N LEU A 59 -5.22 -5.77 2.24
CA LEU A 59 -5.70 -6.73 3.24
C LEU A 59 -5.23 -6.37 4.65
N VAL A 60 -3.93 -6.08 4.81
CA VAL A 60 -3.33 -5.69 6.09
C VAL A 60 -3.96 -4.40 6.62
N ASP A 61 -4.10 -3.38 5.77
CA ASP A 61 -4.70 -2.11 6.17
C ASP A 61 -6.16 -2.28 6.62
N ALA A 62 -6.98 -3.01 5.87
CA ALA A 62 -8.37 -3.25 6.24
C ALA A 62 -8.56 -4.25 7.39
N ALA A 63 -7.58 -5.10 7.68
CA ALA A 63 -7.58 -5.99 8.84
C ALA A 63 -7.23 -5.24 10.13
N TRP A 64 -6.21 -4.39 10.10
CA TRP A 64 -5.78 -3.59 11.25
C TRP A 64 -6.71 -2.39 11.49
N PHE A 65 -7.18 -1.75 10.43
CA PHE A 65 -7.99 -0.54 10.46
C PHE A 65 -9.35 -0.76 9.79
N ARG A 66 -10.11 0.30 9.59
CA ARG A 66 -11.36 0.25 8.81
C ARG A 66 -11.00 0.46 7.36
N PHE A 67 -11.54 -0.36 6.46
CA PHE A 67 -11.41 -0.12 5.02
C PHE A 67 -11.81 1.32 4.64
N THR A 68 -10.96 1.96 3.85
CA THR A 68 -11.18 3.27 3.25
C THR A 68 -10.64 3.28 1.82
N TRP A 69 -11.24 4.08 0.94
CA TRP A 69 -10.75 4.27 -0.43
C TRP A 69 -9.47 5.12 -0.50
N SER A 70 -9.17 5.87 0.56
CA SER A 70 -7.95 6.67 0.64
C SER A 70 -6.69 5.81 0.63
N PHE A 71 -6.68 4.64 1.28
CA PHE A 71 -5.48 3.82 1.34
C PHE A 71 -5.08 3.27 -0.05
N PRO A 72 -5.96 2.62 -0.84
CA PRO A 72 -5.65 2.23 -2.21
C PRO A 72 -5.22 3.39 -3.10
N ALA A 73 -5.86 4.56 -2.95
CA ALA A 73 -5.50 5.76 -3.71
C ALA A 73 -4.07 6.25 -3.37
N ILE A 74 -3.73 6.31 -2.09
CA ILE A 74 -2.40 6.72 -1.62
C ILE A 74 -1.35 5.69 -2.02
N ALA A 75 -1.62 4.39 -1.89
CA ALA A 75 -0.72 3.32 -2.32
C ALA A 75 -0.41 3.42 -3.83
N ALA A 76 -1.44 3.63 -4.66
CA ALA A 76 -1.26 3.86 -6.09
C ALA A 76 -0.47 5.14 -6.40
N ALA A 77 -0.70 6.22 -5.65
CA ALA A 77 0.06 7.45 -5.79
C ALA A 77 1.54 7.27 -5.42
N ILE A 78 1.84 6.57 -4.31
CA ILE A 78 3.21 6.21 -3.91
C ILE A 78 3.92 5.45 -5.02
N PHE A 79 3.27 4.41 -5.57
CA PHE A 79 3.83 3.65 -6.68
C PHE A 79 4.00 4.50 -7.94
N TRP A 80 3.03 5.35 -8.28
CA TRP A 80 3.13 6.24 -9.42
C TRP A 80 4.33 7.18 -9.32
N VAL A 81 4.57 7.78 -8.14
CA VAL A 81 5.78 8.60 -7.91
C VAL A 81 7.06 7.79 -8.13
N SER A 82 7.10 6.53 -7.68
CA SER A 82 8.21 5.60 -8.00
C SER A 82 8.40 5.45 -9.51
N THR A 83 7.31 5.27 -10.27
CA THR A 83 7.38 5.14 -11.74
C THR A 83 7.93 6.38 -12.45
N LEU A 84 7.63 7.58 -11.94
CA LEU A 84 8.14 8.83 -12.51
C LEU A 84 9.65 9.00 -12.35
N MET A 85 10.24 8.37 -11.33
CA MET A 85 11.65 8.52 -11.00
C MET A 85 12.53 7.42 -11.59
N MET A 86 12.00 6.20 -11.68
CA MET A 86 12.84 4.99 -11.83
C MET A 86 12.42 4.09 -12.99
N TYR A 87 11.32 4.39 -13.68
CA TYR A 87 10.74 3.51 -14.69
C TYR A 87 10.50 4.19 -16.03
N ASN A 88 10.19 3.37 -17.03
CA ASN A 88 9.85 3.85 -18.36
C ASN A 88 8.50 4.62 -18.34
N PRO A 89 8.30 5.57 -19.27
CA PRO A 89 7.09 6.38 -19.31
C PRO A 89 5.77 5.61 -19.44
N GLY A 90 5.78 4.35 -19.90
CA GLY A 90 4.58 3.52 -20.03
C GLY A 90 4.19 2.75 -18.75
N THR A 91 5.05 2.74 -17.74
CA THR A 91 4.91 1.91 -16.53
C THR A 91 3.84 2.44 -15.56
N TRP A 92 3.36 3.68 -15.76
CA TRP A 92 2.32 4.30 -14.94
C TRP A 92 1.02 3.49 -14.87
N ILE A 93 0.70 2.71 -15.91
CA ILE A 93 -0.52 1.88 -15.95
C ILE A 93 -0.55 0.86 -14.81
N TYR A 94 0.60 0.42 -14.31
CA TYR A 94 0.67 -0.47 -13.16
C TYR A 94 0.21 0.20 -11.87
N ALA A 95 0.23 1.54 -11.76
CA ALA A 95 -0.38 2.24 -10.63
C ALA A 95 -1.91 2.04 -10.58
N VAL A 96 -2.57 1.93 -11.75
CA VAL A 96 -3.99 1.56 -11.83
C VAL A 96 -4.19 0.12 -11.32
N GLY A 97 -3.28 -0.79 -11.70
CA GLY A 97 -3.27 -2.16 -11.18
C GLY A 97 -3.11 -2.22 -9.66
N VAL A 98 -2.16 -1.45 -9.11
CA VAL A 98 -1.93 -1.31 -7.67
C VAL A 98 -3.20 -0.81 -6.98
N PHE A 99 -3.86 0.23 -7.52
CA PHE A 99 -5.11 0.74 -6.97
C PHE A 99 -6.20 -0.35 -6.88
N VAL A 100 -6.45 -1.04 -7.99
CA VAL A 100 -7.51 -2.06 -8.08
C VAL A 100 -7.20 -3.22 -7.14
N LEU A 101 -5.99 -3.76 -7.18
CA LEU A 101 -5.61 -4.91 -6.36
C LEU A 101 -5.56 -4.57 -4.86
N CYS A 102 -5.09 -3.37 -4.51
CA CYS A 102 -5.14 -2.88 -3.13
C CYS A 102 -6.57 -2.70 -2.65
N ALA A 103 -7.47 -2.19 -3.49
CA ALA A 103 -8.89 -2.09 -3.15
C ALA A 103 -9.54 -3.47 -2.95
N LEU A 104 -9.21 -4.45 -3.80
CA LEU A 104 -9.67 -5.84 -3.67
C LEU A 104 -9.14 -6.50 -2.39
N GLY A 105 -7.86 -6.33 -2.08
CA GLY A 105 -7.26 -6.77 -0.82
C GLY A 105 -7.97 -6.15 0.39
N GLY A 106 -8.25 -4.85 0.33
CA GLY A 106 -9.00 -4.15 1.37
C GLY A 106 -10.45 -4.62 1.52
N ALA A 107 -11.12 -4.93 0.42
CA ALA A 107 -12.46 -5.51 0.45
C ALA A 107 -12.46 -6.90 1.10
N ALA A 108 -11.45 -7.73 0.82
CA ALA A 108 -11.26 -9.03 1.46
C ALA A 108 -10.95 -8.88 2.96
N GLY A 109 -10.01 -8.01 3.34
CA GLY A 109 -9.69 -7.72 4.75
C GLY A 109 -10.91 -7.24 5.54
N ARG A 110 -11.74 -6.39 4.93
CA ARG A 110 -13.03 -5.96 5.52
C ARG A 110 -13.97 -7.13 5.73
N ALA A 111 -14.11 -8.04 4.76
CA ALA A 111 -14.97 -9.21 4.88
C ALA A 111 -14.53 -10.14 6.01
N LEU A 112 -13.22 -10.38 6.14
CA LEU A 112 -12.64 -11.18 7.23
C LEU A 112 -12.94 -10.58 8.61
N ARG A 113 -12.86 -9.26 8.75
CA ARG A 113 -13.20 -8.58 10.00
C ARG A 113 -14.70 -8.56 10.30
N GLY A 114 -15.53 -8.57 9.25
CA GLY A 114 -16.99 -8.62 9.35
C GLY A 114 -17.54 -10.00 9.72
N GLY A 115 -16.88 -11.08 9.28
CA GLY A 115 -17.25 -12.47 9.61
C GLY A 115 -16.73 -12.97 10.96
N ALA A 116 -15.92 -12.19 11.67
CA ALA A 116 -15.42 -12.49 13.02
C ALA A 116 -16.37 -11.97 14.13
N ARG A 117 -17.63 -11.73 13.80
CA ARG A 117 -18.72 -11.33 14.70
C ARG A 117 -19.88 -12.30 14.51
#